data_AF-A0A2E2TMK4-F1
#
_entry.id   AF-A0A2E2TMK4-F1
#
_cell.length_a   1.000
_cell.length_b   1.000
_cell.length_c   1.000
_cell.angle_alpha   90.00
_cell.angle_beta   90.00
_cell.angle_gamma   90.00
#
_symmetry.space_group_name_H-M   'P 1'
#
loop_
_entity.id
_entity.type
_entity.pdbx_description
1 polymer ?
#
loop_
_entity_poly.entity_id
_entity_poly.type
_entity_poly.pdbx_seq_one_letter_code
_entity_poly.pdbx_strand_id
1 'polypeptide(L)' 'MEKKGVTVKIAAEVLGVSVNTLRKWDKEGVLKAQRKDNGYRYYHIRELEKFAKTHKLRRKKRL' A
#
# COMPACT_ATOMS: atom_id res chain seq x y z
N MET A 1 -19.54 3.29 6.38
CA MET A 1 -18.35 2.46 6.69
C MET A 1 -17.10 3.28 6.37
N GLU A 2 -16.34 3.70 7.38
CA GLU A 2 -15.09 4.44 7.17
C GLU A 2 -14.14 3.64 6.26
N LYS A 3 -13.76 4.23 5.13
CA LYS A 3 -12.68 3.68 4.31
C LYS A 3 -11.36 3.97 5.04
N LYS A 4 -10.98 3.13 6.00
CA LYS A 4 -9.70 3.25 6.71
C LYS A 4 -8.54 3.17 5.72
N GLY A 5 -7.92 4.32 5.47
CA GLY A 5 -6.67 4.45 4.74
C GLY A 5 -5.49 4.28 5.69
N VAL A 6 -4.47 3.53 5.27
CA VAL A 6 -3.24 3.32 6.03
C VAL A 6 -2.09 4.09 5.40
N THR A 7 -1.10 4.46 6.21
CA THR A 7 0.10 5.16 5.74
C THR A 7 0.95 4.26 4.86
N VAL A 8 1.88 4.86 4.10
CA VAL A 8 2.84 4.12 3.24
C VAL A 8 3.63 3.06 4.03
N LYS A 9 3.94 3.31 5.31
CA LYS A 9 4.67 2.37 6.16
C LYS A 9 3.85 1.11 6.42
N ILE A 10 2.61 1.28 6.90
CA ILE A 10 1.70 0.16 7.17
C ILE A 10 1.35 -0.57 5.86
N ALA A 11 1.14 0.16 4.77
CA ALA A 11 0.88 -0.43 3.47
C ALA A 11 2.02 -1.33 2.99
N ALA A 12 3.27 -0.91 3.19
CA ALA A 12 4.45 -1.72 2.85
C ALA A 12 4.51 -3.01 3.70
N GLU A 13 4.18 -2.93 4.98
CA GLU A 13 4.08 -4.09 5.87
C GLU A 13 2.98 -5.06 5.42
N VAL A 14 1.79 -4.55 5.06
CA VAL A 14 0.67 -5.35 4.54
C VAL A 14 1.05 -6.08 3.26
N LEU A 15 1.78 -5.43 2.36
CA LEU A 15 2.23 -5.99 1.08
C LEU A 15 3.50 -6.85 1.20
N GLY A 16 4.20 -6.81 2.33
CA GLY A 16 5.46 -7.53 2.52
C GLY A 16 6.63 -6.97 1.71
N VAL A 17 6.60 -5.68 1.37
CA VAL A 17 7.64 -4.99 0.58
C VAL A 17 8.30 -3.87 1.38
N SER A 18 9.38 -3.29 0.86
CA SER A 18 9.98 -2.10 1.48
C SER A 18 9.14 -0.85 1.20
N VAL A 19 9.22 0.16 2.08
CA VAL A 19 8.59 1.48 1.84
C VAL A 19 9.12 2.12 0.55
N ASN A 20 10.39 1.91 0.22
CA ASN A 20 10.98 2.43 -1.01
C ASN A 20 10.39 1.76 -2.26
N THR A 21 10.14 0.45 -2.20
CA THR A 21 9.40 -0.28 -3.26
C THR A 21 8.02 0.32 -3.47
N LEU A 22 7.29 0.59 -2.38
CA LEU A 22 5.95 1.15 -2.46
C LEU A 22 5.94 2.59 -3.03
N ARG A 23 6.93 3.42 -2.65
CA ARG A 23 7.14 4.76 -3.22
C ARG A 23 7.50 4.72 -4.70
N LYS A 24 8.31 3.73 -5.12
CA LYS A 24 8.67 3.51 -6.52
C LYS A 24 7.42 3.15 -7.33
N TRP A 25 6.59 2.23 -6.84
CA TRP A 25 5.32 1.87 -7.48
C TRP A 25 4.32 3.03 -7.57
N ASP A 26 4.27 3.91 -6.57
CA ASP A 26 3.48 5.14 -6.66
C ASP A 26 3.99 6.07 -7.77
N LYS A 27 5.31 6.29 -7.83
CA LYS A 27 5.96 7.12 -8.86
C LYS A 27 5.76 6.55 -10.27
N GLU A 28 5.86 5.23 -10.42
CA GLU A 28 5.72 4.52 -11.69
C GLU A 28 4.25 4.24 -12.08
N GLY A 29 3.30 4.55 -11.20
CA GLY A 29 1.88 4.33 -11.44
C GLY A 29 1.40 2.88 -11.30
N VAL A 30 2.27 1.97 -10.86
CA VAL A 30 1.95 0.56 -10.59
C VAL A 30 0.93 0.43 -9.46
N LEU A 31 1.10 1.21 -8.39
CA LEU A 31 0.15 1.29 -7.28
C LEU A 31 0.12 2.73 -6.75
N LYS A 32 -0.85 3.51 -7.23
CA LYS A 32 -0.99 4.92 -6.89
C LYS A 32 -1.52 5.09 -5.47
N ALA A 33 -0.86 5.96 -4.70
CA ALA A 33 -1.36 6.40 -3.41
C ALA A 33 -2.51 7.39 -3.59
N GLN A 34 -3.49 7.33 -2.70
CA GLN A 34 -4.39 8.45 -2.50
C GLN A 34 -3.71 9.51 -1.63
N ARG A 35 -4.04 10.78 -1.87
CA ARG A 35 -3.48 11.91 -1.13
C ARG A 35 -4.57 12.55 -0.29
N LYS A 36 -4.26 12.83 0.97
CA LYS A 36 -5.09 13.69 1.81
C LYS A 36 -4.82 15.15 1.43
N ASP A 37 -5.67 16.06 1.87
CA ASP A 37 -5.52 17.50 1.60
C ASP A 37 -4.18 18.06 2.12
N ASN A 38 -3.61 17.43 3.15
CA ASN A 38 -2.28 17.74 3.68
C ASN A 38 -1.11 17.10 2.89
N GLY A 39 -1.36 16.51 1.72
CA GLY A 39 -0.35 15.91 0.84
C GLY A 39 0.15 14.52 1.26
N TYR A 40 -0.32 13.97 2.38
CA TYR A 40 0.13 12.65 2.84
C TYR A 40 -0.45 11.52 2.00
N ARG A 41 0.41 10.55 1.69
CA ARG A 41 0.05 9.31 0.99
C ARG A 41 -0.66 8.34 1.92
N TYR A 42 -1.80 7.83 1.49
CA TYR A 42 -2.49 6.72 2.12
C TYR A 42 -3.00 5.73 1.08
N TYR A 43 -3.22 4.51 1.55
CA TYR A 43 -3.71 3.39 0.75
C TYR A 43 -4.89 2.75 1.44
N HIS A 44 -5.92 2.38 0.70
CA HIS A 44 -7.00 1.59 1.26
C HIS A 44 -6.57 0.14 1.42
N ILE A 45 -6.83 -0.45 2.60
CA ILE A 45 -6.50 -1.85 2.87
C ILE A 45 -7.08 -2.77 1.80
N ARG A 46 -8.34 -2.57 1.40
CA ARG A 46 -8.99 -3.39 0.35
C ARG A 46 -8.25 -3.36 -0.99
N GLU A 47 -7.68 -2.22 -1.37
CA GLU A 47 -6.91 -2.09 -2.60
C GLU A 47 -5.56 -2.79 -2.48
N LEU A 48 -4.89 -2.66 -1.33
CA LEU A 48 -3.64 -3.37 -1.03
C LEU A 48 -3.86 -4.89 -1.09
N GLU A 49 -4.96 -5.39 -0.53
CA GLU A 49 -5.29 -6.81 -0.56
C GLU A 49 -5.57 -7.33 -1.97
N LYS A 50 -6.32 -6.56 -2.76
CA LYS A 50 -6.57 -6.88 -4.17
C LYS A 50 -5.25 -6.89 -4.95
N PHE A 51 -4.43 -5.86 -4.77
CA PHE A 51 -3.13 -5.74 -5.43
C PHE A 51 -2.21 -6.92 -5.09
N ALA A 52 -2.11 -7.30 -3.81
CA ALA A 52 -1.31 -8.44 -3.37
C ALA A 52 -1.75 -9.76 -4.01
N LYS A 53 -3.06 -9.99 -4.13
CA LYS A 53 -3.61 -11.18 -4.81
C LYS A 53 -3.26 -11.18 -6.29
N THR A 54 -3.47 -10.08 -6.99
CA THR A 54 -3.17 -9.95 -8.43
C THR A 54 -1.68 -10.16 -8.72
N HIS A 55 -0.80 -9.62 -7.88
CA HIS A 55 0.65 -9.67 -8.07
C HIS A 55 1.32 -10.87 -7.37
N LYS A 56 0.53 -11.80 -6.83
CA LYS A 56 1.00 -13.00 -6.12
C LYS A 56 2.03 -12.68 -5.03
N LEU A 57 1.86 -11.55 -4.34
CA LEU A 57 2.79 -11.13 -3.28
C LEU A 57 2.63 -12.04 -2.07
N ARG A 58 3.75 -12.61 -1.60
CA ARG A 58 3.77 -13.35 -0.34
C ARG A 58 3.63 -12.36 0.82
N ARG A 59 2.54 -12.48 1.59
CA ARG A 59 2.42 -11.77 2.87
C ARG A 59 3.57 -12.18 3.78
N LYS A 60 4.26 -11.19 4.36
CA LYS A 60 5.20 -11.46 5.45
C LYS A 60 4.36 -11.91 6.65
N LYS A 61 4.45 -13.20 7.01
CA LYS A 61 3.91 -13.69 8.28
C LYS A 61 4.67 -12.92 9.36
N ARG A 62 3.99 -12.14 10.22
CA ARG A 62 4.64 -11.63 11.45
C ARG A 62 5.13 -12.89 12.19
N LEU A 63 6.46 -13.04 12.26
CA LEU A 63 7.10 -13.92 13.24
C LEU A 63 6.78 -13.39 14.63
#